data_AF-A0A9P5JBH2-F1
#
_entry.id   AF-A0A9P5JBH2-F1
#
_cell.length_a   1.000
_cell.length_b   1.000
_cell.length_c   1.000
_cell.angle_alpha   90.00
_cell.angle_beta   90.00
_cell.angle_gamma   90.00
#
_symmetry.space_group_name_H-M   'P 1'
#
loop_
_entity.id
_entity.type
_entity.pdbx_description
1 polymer ?
#
loop_
_entity_poly.entity_id
_entity_poly.type
_entity_poly.pdbx_seq_one_letter_code
_entity_poly.pdbx_strand_id
1 'polypeptide(L)' 'MSETANFSHAIQFLGKVKSRFSEDPNTYKVFLAILESHRKEGLSIQETHEQVNALFQHDPDLIQEFNDFLPNTPST' A
#
# COMPACT_ATOMS: atom_id res chain seq x y z
N MET A 1 -16.89 -15.93 0.88
CA MET A 1 -16.39 -15.67 -0.49
C MET A 1 -15.65 -14.32 -0.52
N SER A 2 -14.72 -14.08 0.40
CA SER A 2 -14.24 -12.70 0.66
C SER A 2 -12.72 -12.51 0.53
N GLU A 3 -11.96 -13.60 0.38
CA GLU A 3 -10.49 -13.53 0.28
C GLU A 3 -10.00 -13.17 -1.13
N THR A 4 -10.76 -13.57 -2.16
CA THR A 4 -10.47 -13.27 -3.57
C THR A 4 -10.66 -11.78 -3.92
N ALA A 5 -11.57 -11.09 -3.24
CA ALA A 5 -11.84 -9.67 -3.47
C ALA A 5 -10.68 -8.78 -3.01
N ASN A 6 -10.11 -9.10 -1.84
CA ASN A 6 -8.94 -8.40 -1.31
C ASN A 6 -7.72 -8.66 -2.20
N PHE A 7 -7.47 -9.92 -2.58
CA PHE A 7 -6.32 -10.23 -3.43
C PHE A 7 -6.41 -9.54 -4.80
N SER A 8 -7.60 -9.50 -5.40
CA SER A 8 -7.81 -8.82 -6.69
C SER A 8 -7.52 -7.32 -6.59
N HIS A 9 -8.00 -6.65 -5.53
CA HIS A 9 -7.68 -5.23 -5.31
C HIS A 9 -6.20 -4.99 -5.07
N ALA A 10 -5.48 -5.87 -4.33
CA ALA A 10 -4.03 -5.72 -4.14
C ALA A 10 -3.27 -5.74 -5.47
N ILE A 11 -3.63 -6.66 -6.36
CA ILE A 11 -3.02 -6.75 -7.68
C ILE A 11 -3.33 -5.50 -8.52
N GLN A 12 -4.55 -4.97 -8.46
CA GLN A 12 -4.90 -3.72 -9.13
C GLN A 12 -4.12 -2.52 -8.56
N PHE A 13 -4.03 -2.40 -7.24
CA PHE A 13 -3.29 -1.34 -6.56
C PHE A 13 -1.81 -1.39 -6.92
N LEU A 14 -1.18 -2.56 -6.87
CA LEU A 14 0.21 -2.77 -7.31
C LEU A 14 0.40 -2.36 -8.79
N GLY A 15 -0.55 -2.72 -9.66
CA GLY A 15 -0.55 -2.30 -11.05
C GLY A 15 -0.63 -0.78 -11.22
N LYS A 16 -1.49 -0.11 -10.44
CA LYS A 16 -1.64 1.35 -10.43
C LYS A 16 -0.35 2.04 -9.98
N VAL A 17 0.24 1.62 -8.85
CA VAL A 17 1.52 2.14 -8.34
C VAL A 17 2.62 1.93 -9.38
N LYS A 18 2.75 0.73 -9.94
CA LYS A 18 3.75 0.43 -10.97
C LYS A 18 3.59 1.28 -12.23
N SER A 19 2.35 1.54 -12.67
CA SER A 19 2.09 2.40 -13.82
C SER A 19 2.36 3.88 -13.51
N ARG A 20 2.01 4.34 -12.30
CA ARG A 20 2.18 5.74 -11.89
C ARG A 20 3.66 6.09 -11.72
N PHE A 21 4.44 5.17 -11.17
CA PHE A 21 5.89 5.30 -10.99
C PHE A 21 6.67 4.51 -12.04
N SER A 22 6.14 4.39 -13.27
CA SER A 22 6.87 3.74 -14.36
C SER A 22 8.16 4.48 -14.73
N GLU A 23 8.19 5.80 -14.55
CA GLU A 23 9.37 6.64 -14.74
C GLU A 23 10.30 6.64 -13.52
N ASP A 24 9.80 6.25 -12.34
CA ASP A 24 10.58 6.14 -11.10
C ASP A 24 10.45 4.74 -10.47
N PRO A 25 11.24 3.76 -10.95
CA PRO A 25 11.19 2.40 -10.41
C PRO A 25 11.68 2.30 -8.96
N ASN A 26 12.34 3.35 -8.44
CA ASN A 26 12.78 3.39 -7.05
C ASN A 26 11.60 3.47 -6.09
N THR A 27 10.59 4.29 -6.37
CA THR A 27 9.39 4.41 -5.54
C THR A 27 8.68 3.06 -5.38
N TYR A 28 8.50 2.31 -6.46
CA TYR A 28 7.92 0.97 -6.40
C TYR A 28 8.76 -0.01 -5.58
N LYS A 29 10.10 0.05 -5.68
CA LYS A 29 11.00 -0.78 -4.86
C LYS A 29 10.91 -0.44 -3.37
N VAL A 30 10.87 0.85 -3.02
CA VAL A 30 10.72 1.29 -1.63
C VAL A 30 9.36 0.84 -1.07
N PHE A 31 8.29 0.93 -1.85
CA PHE A 31 6.98 0.42 -1.45
C PHE A 31 7.03 -1.07 -1.09
N LEU A 32 7.64 -1.89 -1.95
CA LEU A 32 7.83 -3.32 -1.68
C LEU A 32 8.69 -3.58 -0.44
N ALA A 33 9.75 -2.78 -0.24
CA ALA A 33 10.59 -2.89 0.94
C ALA A 33 9.81 -2.61 2.24
N ILE A 34 8.93 -1.61 2.26
CA ILE A 34 8.07 -1.30 3.41
C ILE A 34 7.13 -2.48 3.72
N LEU A 35 6.49 -3.06 2.69
CA LEU A 35 5.63 -4.25 2.86
C LEU A 35 6.42 -5.46 3.34
N GLU A 36 7.65 -5.64 2.87
CA GLU A 36 8.52 -6.72 3.31
C GLU A 36 8.97 -6.53 4.76
N SER A 37 9.31 -5.30 5.18
CA SER A 37 9.60 -4.96 6.57
C SER A 37 8.38 -5.19 7.48
N HIS A 38 7.17 -4.88 7.02
CA HIS A 38 5.95 -5.23 7.77
C HIS A 38 5.84 -6.74 8.02
N ARG A 39 6.08 -7.57 7.00
CA ARG A 39 6.06 -9.04 7.15
C ARG A 39 7.24 -9.60 7.94
N LYS A 40 8.44 -9.03 7.78
CA LYS A 40 9.69 -9.59 8.30
C LYS A 40 10.00 -9.11 9.71
N GLU A 41 9.82 -7.81 9.95
CA GLU A 41 10.08 -7.17 11.25
C GLU A 41 8.82 -7.10 12.12
N GLY A 42 7.65 -7.43 11.56
CA GLY A 42 6.39 -7.35 12.28
C GLY A 42 6.01 -5.92 12.60
N LEU A 43 6.36 -4.96 11.72
CA LEU A 43 6.00 -3.55 11.93
C LEU A 43 4.50 -3.41 12.16
N SER A 44 4.11 -2.48 13.03
CA SER A 44 2.69 -2.20 13.24
C SER A 44 2.07 -1.60 11.99
N ILE A 45 0.76 -1.77 11.82
CA ILE A 45 0.00 -1.16 10.72
C ILE A 45 0.21 0.37 10.67
N GLN A 46 0.31 1.02 11.84
CA GLN A 46 0.65 2.45 11.92
C GLN A 46 2.03 2.77 11.31
N GLU A 47 3.08 2.04 11.69
CA GLU A 47 4.44 2.26 11.18
C GLU A 47 4.51 2.04 9.65
N THR A 48 3.84 1.00 9.17
CA THR A 48 3.70 0.73 7.74
C THR A 48 2.96 1.88 7.05
N HIS A 49 1.88 2.37 7.66
CA HIS A 49 1.08 3.46 7.13
C HIS A 49 1.87 4.77 7.05
N GLU A 50 2.63 5.14 8.08
CA GLU A 50 3.46 6.34 8.08
C GLU A 50 4.53 6.29 6.97
N GLN A 51 5.16 5.13 6.77
CA GLN A 51 6.14 4.96 5.69
C GLN A 51 5.51 5.03 4.31
N VAL A 52 4.33 4.44 4.11
CA VAL A 52 3.57 4.52 2.85
C VAL A 52 3.11 5.96 2.59
N ASN A 53 2.67 6.68 3.64
CA ASN A 53 2.25 8.07 3.57
C ASN A 53 3.42 8.99 3.16
N ALA A 54 4.61 8.77 3.74
CA ALA A 54 5.82 9.48 3.34
C ALA A 54 6.22 9.15 1.89
N LEU A 55 6.09 7.89 1.47
CA LEU A 55 6.42 7.49 0.11
C LEU A 55 5.49 8.10 -0.94
N PHE A 56 4.19 8.15 -0.64
CA PHE A 56 3.15 8.66 -1.53
C PHE A 56 2.66 10.05 -1.13
N GLN A 57 3.49 10.85 -0.46
CA GLN A 57 3.10 12.19 0.04
C GLN A 57 2.58 13.14 -1.05
N HIS A 58 3.01 12.94 -2.31
CA HIS A 58 2.55 13.70 -3.48
C HIS A 58 1.35 13.06 -4.20
N ASP A 59 0.94 11.86 -3.77
CA ASP A 59 -0.11 11.03 -4.35
C ASP A 59 -1.14 10.58 -3.30
N PRO A 60 -1.95 11.52 -2.78
CA PRO A 60 -2.93 11.24 -1.72
C PRO A 60 -3.97 10.16 -2.10
N ASP A 61 -4.28 10.03 -3.39
CA ASP A 61 -5.11 8.97 -3.95
C ASP A 61 -4.61 7.56 -3.56
N LEU A 62 -3.29 7.35 -3.62
CA LEU A 62 -2.68 6.05 -3.30
C LEU A 62 -2.72 5.76 -1.81
N ILE A 63 -2.56 6.80 -0.98
CA ILE A 63 -2.64 6.69 0.48
C ILE A 63 -4.07 6.35 0.90
N GLN A 64 -5.06 6.98 0.29
CA GLN A 64 -6.47 6.68 0.56
C GLN A 64 -6.84 5.25 0.17
N GLU A 65 -6.45 4.79 -1.02
CA GLU A 65 -6.68 3.39 -1.41
C GLU A 65 -5.97 2.41 -0.47
N PHE A 66 -4.75 2.73 -0.02
CA PHE A 66 -4.05 1.89 0.95
C PHE A 66 -4.77 1.83 2.30
N ASN A 67 -5.37 2.94 2.75
CA ASN A 67 -6.20 2.96 3.97
C ASN A 67 -7.46 2.10 3.85
N ASP A 68 -8.09 2.09 2.68
CA ASP A 68 -9.25 1.23 2.40
C ASP A 68 -8.89 -0.26 2.47
N PHE A 69 -7.62 -0.58 2.20
CA PHE A 69 -7.04 -1.91 2.28
C PHE A 69 -6.82 -2.43 3.71
N LEU A 70 -6.78 -1.54 4.71
CA LEU A 70 -6.56 -1.93 6.10
C LEU A 70 -7.89 -2.39 6.71
N PRO A 71 -7.98 -3.62 7.26
CA PRO A 71 -9.23 -4.23 7.72
C PRO A 71 -9.83 -3.61 9.01
N ASN A 72 -9.57 -2.33 9.30
CA ASN A 72 -10.03 -1.68 10.51
C ASN A 72 -10.48 -0.23 10.29
N THR A 73 -11.28 0.02 9.26
CA THR A 73 -12.23 1.12 9.31
C THR A 73 -13.64 0.51 9.35
N PRO A 74 -14.26 0.36 10.54
CA PRO A 74 -15.71 0.20 10.57
C PRO A 74 -16.30 1.46 9.96
N SER A 75 -16.75 1.36 8.70
CA SER A 75 -17.60 2.36 8.07
C SER A 75 -18.72 2.71 9.05
N THR A 76 -18.65 3.93 9.59
CA THR A 76 -19.77 4.52 10.33
C THR A 76 -20.62 5.30 9.34
#